data_AF-A0A259RK84-F1
#
_entry.id   AF-A0A259RK84-F1
#
_cell.length_a   1.000
_cell.length_b   1.000
_cell.length_c   1.000
_cell.angle_alpha   90.00
_cell.angle_beta   90.00
_cell.angle_gamma   90.00
#
_symmetry.space_group_name_H-M   'P 1'
#
loop_
_entity.id
_entity.type
_entity.pdbx_description
1 polymer ?
#
loop_
_entity_poly.entity_id
_entity_poly.type
_entity_poly.pdbx_seq_one_letter_code
_entity_poly.pdbx_strand_id
1 'polypeptide(L)'
;GGVGPHQDAYDVFLLQAAGRRRWRIGPVEDATLQPGKPVKLLAKFTPEEDLILESGDMLYLPPGWGHDGIAASGDCMTYSVGFRAPPQGELLKEVLWQLAEAQQGGAIYRDPPLRSGASPALLPAAMVRFAREAFSRLKPDAAMFENVLGLYLTTPKPQVWFESVETPTATLRRACRQTGCRLDRRSKMLYTTQALFLNGEAVDAALASSALLRQLADQQNLSAAQVQTASAAELAALADWCAIGWLQPGNER
;
A
#
# COMPACT_ATOMS: atom_id res chain seq x y z
N GLY A 1 -17.82 -18.29 18.20
CA GLY A 1 -16.94 -18.67 17.06
C GLY A 1 -15.71 -17.79 17.03
N GLY A 2 -14.60 -18.28 16.47
CA GLY A 2 -13.31 -17.58 16.38
C GLY A 2 -12.41 -18.19 15.29
N VAL A 3 -11.27 -17.53 15.00
CA VAL A 3 -10.28 -17.99 14.00
C VAL A 3 -9.30 -19.01 14.61
N GLY A 4 -9.09 -18.94 15.93
CA GLY A 4 -8.07 -19.70 16.65
C GLY A 4 -6.84 -18.84 16.98
N PRO A 5 -5.91 -19.36 17.81
CA PRO A 5 -4.72 -18.61 18.23
C PRO A 5 -3.77 -18.38 17.06
N HIS A 6 -3.40 -17.14 16.83
CA HIS A 6 -2.49 -16.71 15.77
C HIS A 6 -1.73 -15.45 16.21
N GLN A 7 -0.81 -15.00 15.36
CA GLN A 7 -0.11 -13.73 15.50
C GLN A 7 -0.05 -13.05 14.13
N ASP A 8 -0.03 -11.71 14.15
CA ASP A 8 0.12 -10.89 12.96
C ASP A 8 1.50 -10.22 12.92
N ALA A 9 1.96 -9.88 11.71
CA ALA A 9 3.24 -9.19 11.50
C ALA A 9 3.07 -7.65 11.46
N TYR A 10 1.93 -7.14 11.93
CA TYR A 10 1.57 -5.74 11.83
C TYR A 10 0.77 -5.30 13.07
N ASP A 11 0.80 -3.99 13.33
CA ASP A 11 -0.05 -3.37 14.35
C ASP A 11 -1.53 -3.49 13.98
N VAL A 12 -2.35 -3.77 14.98
CA VAL A 12 -3.79 -3.87 14.80
C VAL A 12 -4.55 -3.27 15.98
N PHE A 13 -5.60 -2.51 15.67
CA PHE A 13 -6.63 -2.13 16.64
C PHE A 13 -7.89 -2.94 16.37
N LEU A 14 -8.35 -3.63 17.40
CA LEU A 14 -9.53 -4.46 17.40
C LEU A 14 -10.64 -3.70 18.14
N LEU A 15 -11.49 -3.02 17.37
CA LEU A 15 -12.66 -2.31 17.90
C LEU A 15 -13.84 -3.28 17.97
N GLN A 16 -14.36 -3.49 19.17
CA GLN A 16 -15.56 -4.30 19.37
C GLN A 16 -16.79 -3.47 18.99
N ALA A 17 -17.38 -3.78 17.84
CA ALA A 17 -18.45 -2.97 17.24
C ALA A 17 -19.85 -3.40 17.69
N ALA A 18 -20.06 -4.68 17.99
CA ALA A 18 -21.32 -5.21 18.49
C ALA A 18 -21.09 -6.49 19.31
N GLY A 19 -21.93 -6.73 20.32
CA GLY A 19 -21.83 -7.90 21.20
C GLY A 19 -20.53 -7.92 22.02
N ARG A 20 -20.17 -9.10 22.55
CA ARG A 20 -18.99 -9.30 23.41
C ARG A 20 -18.03 -10.33 22.84
N ARG A 21 -16.73 -10.09 22.97
CA ARG A 21 -15.67 -11.03 22.55
C ARG A 21 -14.67 -11.24 23.67
N ARG A 22 -14.40 -12.51 24.00
CA ARG A 22 -13.30 -12.88 24.89
C ARG A 22 -12.01 -12.94 24.08
N TRP A 23 -11.02 -12.16 24.47
CA TRP A 23 -9.70 -12.08 23.88
C TRP A 23 -8.67 -12.65 24.85
N ARG A 24 -7.91 -13.64 24.38
CA ARG A 24 -6.74 -14.18 25.07
C ARG A 24 -5.50 -13.72 24.33
N ILE A 25 -4.61 -12.99 24.99
CA ILE A 25 -3.48 -12.32 24.34
C ILE A 25 -2.18 -12.51 25.12
N GLY A 26 -1.04 -12.39 24.44
CA GLY A 26 0.27 -12.45 25.07
C GLY A 26 1.42 -12.53 24.07
N PRO A 27 2.67 -12.39 24.54
CA PRO A 27 3.85 -12.62 23.71
C PRO A 27 3.93 -14.07 23.21
N VAL A 28 4.50 -14.27 22.02
CA VAL A 28 4.70 -15.59 21.43
C VAL A 28 6.17 -15.99 21.51
N GLU A 29 6.47 -16.96 22.37
CA GLU A 29 7.83 -17.53 22.47
C GLU A 29 8.12 -18.56 21.36
N ASP A 30 7.11 -19.34 20.98
CA ASP A 30 7.18 -20.39 19.96
C ASP A 30 6.15 -20.13 18.86
N ALA A 31 6.62 -19.65 17.71
CA ALA A 31 5.80 -19.36 16.54
C ALA A 31 5.52 -20.60 15.65
N THR A 32 5.77 -21.82 16.15
CA THR A 32 5.49 -23.06 15.41
C THR A 32 4.01 -23.13 15.03
N LEU A 33 3.75 -23.37 13.75
CA LEU A 33 2.40 -23.43 13.20
C LEU A 33 1.85 -24.86 13.15
N GLN A 34 0.53 -24.98 13.24
CA GLN A 34 -0.16 -26.25 13.01
C GLN A 34 -0.03 -26.66 11.52
N PRO A 35 0.50 -27.86 11.22
CA PRO A 35 0.65 -28.31 9.85
C PRO A 35 -0.71 -28.60 9.19
N GLY A 36 -0.80 -28.40 7.88
CA GLY A 36 -1.97 -28.77 7.08
C GLY A 36 -3.23 -27.93 7.32
N LYS A 37 -3.12 -26.79 8.02
CA LYS A 37 -4.23 -25.84 8.18
C LYS A 37 -4.21 -24.79 7.07
N PRO A 38 -5.39 -24.37 6.55
CA PRO A 38 -5.47 -23.28 5.57
C PRO A 38 -5.20 -21.90 6.18
N VAL A 39 -5.10 -21.81 7.51
CA VAL A 39 -4.84 -20.58 8.27
C VAL A 39 -3.63 -20.81 9.17
N LYS A 40 -2.83 -19.75 9.40
CA LYS A 40 -1.63 -19.80 10.26
C LYS A 40 -2.02 -19.81 11.74
N LEU A 41 -2.23 -21.00 12.29
CA LEU A 41 -2.57 -21.19 13.70
C LEU A 41 -1.33 -21.61 14.49
N LEU A 42 -1.14 -20.99 15.65
CA LEU A 42 -0.09 -21.40 16.60
C LEU A 42 -0.36 -22.82 17.10
N ALA A 43 0.67 -23.66 17.12
CA ALA A 43 0.58 -25.01 17.65
C ALA A 43 0.46 -25.01 19.19
N LYS A 44 1.07 -24.01 19.83
CA LYS A 44 1.00 -23.77 21.28
C LYS A 44 0.81 -22.27 21.51
N PHE A 45 -0.10 -21.92 22.40
CA PHE A 45 -0.32 -20.54 22.81
C PHE A 45 -0.74 -20.50 24.28
N THR A 46 0.06 -19.81 25.09
CA THR A 46 -0.22 -19.56 26.50
C THR A 46 -0.49 -18.07 26.64
N PRO A 47 -1.74 -17.65 26.87
CA PRO A 47 -2.03 -16.23 27.02
C PRO A 47 -1.52 -15.70 28.35
N GLU A 48 -1.10 -14.44 28.33
CA GLU A 48 -0.75 -13.66 29.52
C GLU A 48 -1.99 -12.95 30.09
N GLU A 49 -2.85 -12.46 29.19
CA GLU A 49 -4.09 -11.76 29.54
C GLU A 49 -5.33 -12.44 28.94
N ASP A 50 -6.45 -12.31 29.65
CA ASP A 50 -7.75 -12.85 29.26
C ASP A 50 -8.84 -11.84 29.60
N LEU A 51 -9.39 -11.20 28.57
CA LEU A 51 -10.25 -10.03 28.67
C LEU A 51 -11.56 -10.28 27.92
N ILE A 52 -12.66 -9.67 28.39
CA ILE A 52 -13.90 -9.58 27.61
C ILE A 52 -14.07 -8.13 27.18
N LEU A 53 -14.12 -7.91 25.87
CA LEU A 53 -14.42 -6.62 25.28
C LEU A 53 -15.93 -6.50 25.02
N GLU A 54 -16.49 -5.36 25.39
CA GLU A 54 -17.86 -4.93 25.10
C GLU A 54 -17.89 -3.90 23.95
N SER A 55 -19.10 -3.57 23.49
CA SER A 55 -19.28 -2.64 22.38
C SER A 55 -18.69 -1.27 22.69
N GLY A 56 -17.76 -0.80 21.87
CA GLY A 56 -17.02 0.44 22.04
C GLY A 56 -15.60 0.25 22.59
N ASP A 57 -15.29 -0.91 23.17
CA ASP A 57 -13.94 -1.21 23.64
C ASP A 57 -12.99 -1.44 22.47
N MET A 58 -11.73 -1.04 22.65
CA MET A 58 -10.67 -1.17 21.66
C MET A 58 -9.43 -1.81 22.27
N LEU A 59 -8.94 -2.87 21.63
CA LEU A 59 -7.71 -3.56 21.99
C LEU A 59 -6.64 -3.27 20.93
N TYR A 60 -5.47 -2.80 21.36
CA TYR A 60 -4.29 -2.67 20.50
C TYR A 60 -3.37 -3.87 20.70
N LEU A 61 -2.85 -4.42 19.59
CA LEU A 61 -1.83 -5.46 19.60
C LEU A 61 -0.66 -5.04 18.69
N PRO A 62 0.58 -5.04 19.20
CA PRO A 62 1.75 -4.80 18.37
C PRO A 62 2.10 -6.04 17.53
N PRO A 63 3.00 -5.91 16.53
CA PRO A 63 3.45 -7.03 15.72
C PRO A 63 4.01 -8.18 16.56
N GLY A 64 3.66 -9.42 16.20
CA GLY A 64 4.13 -10.63 16.87
C GLY A 64 3.39 -10.99 18.16
N TRP A 65 2.40 -10.21 18.59
CA TRP A 65 1.56 -10.59 19.72
C TRP A 65 0.54 -11.67 19.34
N GLY A 66 0.56 -12.75 20.12
CA GLY A 66 -0.35 -13.86 19.99
C GLY A 66 -1.72 -13.46 20.50
N HIS A 67 -2.76 -13.82 19.78
CA HIS A 67 -4.12 -13.52 20.15
C HIS A 67 -5.13 -14.58 19.68
N ASP A 68 -6.14 -14.81 20.51
CA ASP A 68 -7.27 -15.68 20.21
C ASP A 68 -8.57 -15.05 20.69
N GLY A 69 -9.40 -14.64 19.72
CA GLY A 69 -10.67 -13.97 19.95
C GLY A 69 -11.84 -14.91 19.74
N ILE A 70 -12.59 -15.21 20.79
CA ILE A 70 -13.79 -16.06 20.74
C ILE A 70 -15.01 -15.22 21.07
N ALA A 71 -15.99 -15.20 20.17
CA ALA A 71 -17.27 -14.52 20.44
C ALA A 71 -17.91 -15.09 21.72
N ALA A 72 -18.25 -14.21 22.65
CA ALA A 72 -18.85 -14.53 23.96
C ALA A 72 -20.37 -14.25 24.02
N SER A 73 -20.93 -13.65 22.96
CA SER A 73 -22.37 -13.45 22.77
C SER A 73 -22.80 -13.76 21.33
N GLY A 74 -24.11 -13.81 21.10
CA GLY A 74 -24.68 -13.68 19.75
C GLY A 74 -24.35 -12.32 19.13
N ASP A 75 -24.43 -12.24 17.80
CA ASP A 75 -24.26 -11.03 16.99
C ASP A 75 -22.97 -10.23 17.29
N CYS A 76 -21.89 -10.96 17.58
CA CYS A 76 -20.58 -10.38 17.88
C CYS A 76 -19.86 -9.90 16.61
N MET A 77 -19.51 -8.62 16.56
CA MET A 77 -18.77 -8.00 15.46
C MET A 77 -17.54 -7.23 15.97
N THR A 78 -16.42 -7.41 15.29
CA THR A 78 -15.15 -6.74 15.60
C THR A 78 -14.60 -6.14 14.32
N TYR A 79 -14.25 -4.86 14.34
CA TYR A 79 -13.55 -4.18 13.25
C TYR A 79 -12.05 -4.21 13.53
N SER A 80 -11.30 -4.78 12.58
CA SER A 80 -9.85 -4.84 12.63
C SER A 80 -9.26 -3.73 11.77
N VAL A 81 -8.63 -2.75 12.43
CA VAL A 81 -7.90 -1.66 11.78
C VAL A 81 -6.43 -2.03 11.80
N GLY A 82 -6.00 -2.72 10.74
CA GLY A 82 -4.62 -3.18 10.57
C GLY A 82 -3.75 -2.15 9.85
N PHE A 83 -2.51 -2.02 10.31
CA PHE A 83 -1.49 -1.22 9.67
C PHE A 83 -0.68 -2.09 8.71
N ARG A 84 -0.01 -1.47 7.73
CA ARG A 84 0.87 -2.19 6.80
C ARG A 84 2.31 -1.77 7.04
N ALA A 85 3.16 -2.73 7.38
CA ALA A 85 4.60 -2.57 7.41
C ALA A 85 5.23 -3.56 6.42
N PRO A 86 5.75 -3.11 5.26
CA PRO A 86 6.37 -4.01 4.30
C PRO A 86 7.73 -4.51 4.82
N PRO A 87 8.03 -5.82 4.75
CA PRO A 87 9.35 -6.34 5.06
C PRO A 87 10.43 -5.73 4.15
N GLN A 88 11.66 -5.60 4.64
CA GLN A 88 12.78 -5.06 3.85
C GLN A 88 13.00 -5.80 2.53
N GLY A 89 12.82 -7.12 2.52
CA GLY A 89 12.96 -7.93 1.30
C GLY A 89 11.85 -7.68 0.28
N GLU A 90 10.66 -7.23 0.69
CA GLU A 90 9.60 -6.78 -0.22
C GLU A 90 10.00 -5.44 -0.86
N LEU A 91 10.43 -4.47 -0.04
CA LEU A 91 10.90 -3.16 -0.53
C LEU A 91 12.07 -3.28 -1.50
N LEU A 92 13.04 -4.18 -1.22
CA LEU A 92 14.17 -4.42 -2.11
C LEU A 92 13.72 -4.92 -3.48
N LYS A 93 12.71 -5.79 -3.54
CA LYS A 93 12.17 -6.29 -4.82
C LYS A 93 11.56 -5.16 -5.64
N GLU A 94 10.78 -4.30 -5.00
CA GLU A 94 10.15 -3.14 -5.67
C GLU A 94 11.20 -2.17 -6.22
N VAL A 95 12.24 -1.88 -5.44
CA VAL A 95 13.35 -1.03 -5.89
C VAL A 95 14.07 -1.64 -7.09
N LEU A 96 14.43 -2.93 -7.01
CA LEU A 96 15.12 -3.60 -8.11
C LEU A 96 14.26 -3.67 -9.37
N TRP A 97 12.95 -3.87 -9.22
CA TRP A 97 12.01 -3.86 -10.33
C TRP A 97 11.98 -2.50 -11.02
N GLN A 98 11.78 -1.42 -10.26
CA GLN A 98 11.71 -0.06 -10.81
C GLN A 98 13.05 0.38 -11.43
N LEU A 99 14.18 0.02 -10.81
CA LEU A 99 15.51 0.23 -11.38
C LEU A 99 15.71 -0.51 -12.69
N ALA A 100 15.15 -1.72 -12.84
CA ALA A 100 15.23 -2.48 -14.07
C ALA A 100 14.35 -1.88 -15.18
N GLU A 101 13.11 -1.47 -14.86
CA GLU A 101 12.19 -0.82 -15.79
C GLU A 101 12.76 0.50 -16.36
N ALA A 102 13.48 1.26 -15.54
CA ALA A 102 14.14 2.50 -15.98
C ALA A 102 15.28 2.29 -16.99
N GLN A 103 15.80 1.07 -17.13
CA GLN A 103 16.94 0.75 -18.02
C GLN A 103 16.53 0.42 -19.47
N GLN A 104 15.29 0.75 -19.87
CA GLN A 104 14.71 0.67 -21.22
C GLN A 104 15.74 0.32 -22.32
N GLY A 105 15.83 -0.96 -22.71
CA GLY A 105 16.57 -1.38 -23.90
C GLY A 105 18.10 -1.46 -23.78
N GLY A 106 18.60 -2.18 -22.75
CA GLY A 106 20.02 -2.51 -22.62
C GLY A 106 20.59 -3.35 -23.78
N ALA A 107 21.93 -3.45 -23.85
CA ALA A 107 22.61 -4.30 -24.82
C ALA A 107 22.13 -5.76 -24.73
N ILE A 108 22.05 -6.46 -25.86
CA ILE A 108 21.78 -7.90 -25.90
C ILE A 108 23.11 -8.63 -25.73
N TYR A 109 23.12 -9.67 -24.89
CA TYR A 109 24.29 -10.52 -24.73
C TYR A 109 24.72 -11.13 -26.08
N ARG A 110 26.02 -11.08 -26.38
CA ARG A 110 26.60 -11.66 -27.60
C ARG A 110 27.67 -12.67 -27.22
N ASP A 111 27.40 -13.93 -27.51
CA ASP A 111 28.37 -15.00 -27.30
C ASP A 111 29.57 -14.87 -28.25
N PRO A 112 30.79 -15.19 -27.78
CA PRO A 112 31.90 -15.44 -28.69
C PRO A 112 31.64 -16.72 -29.50
N PRO A 113 32.31 -16.91 -30.65
CA PRO A 113 32.17 -18.13 -31.45
C PRO A 113 32.42 -19.41 -30.64
N LEU A 114 31.51 -20.38 -30.75
CA LEU A 114 31.61 -21.67 -30.06
C LEU A 114 32.83 -22.45 -30.54
N ARG A 115 33.60 -22.99 -29.59
CA ARG A 115 34.77 -23.84 -29.88
C ARG A 115 34.38 -25.31 -29.79
N SER A 116 34.93 -26.14 -30.68
CA SER A 116 34.79 -27.60 -30.59
C SER A 116 35.44 -28.14 -29.31
N GLY A 117 34.82 -29.15 -28.68
CA GLY A 117 35.27 -29.70 -27.39
C GLY A 117 34.83 -28.92 -26.13
N ALA A 118 33.93 -27.94 -26.28
CA ALA A 118 33.35 -27.23 -25.13
C ALA A 118 32.48 -28.16 -24.27
N SER A 119 32.38 -27.85 -22.97
CA SER A 119 31.43 -28.48 -22.05
C SER A 119 30.08 -27.76 -22.12
N PRO A 120 29.04 -28.30 -22.78
CA PRO A 120 27.81 -27.56 -23.06
C PRO A 120 27.01 -27.18 -21.80
N ALA A 121 27.21 -27.88 -20.69
CA ALA A 121 26.58 -27.56 -19.40
C ALA A 121 27.33 -26.47 -18.59
N LEU A 122 28.54 -26.07 -19.01
CA LEU A 122 29.32 -25.07 -18.30
C LEU A 122 28.83 -23.66 -18.65
N LEU A 123 28.30 -22.94 -17.66
CA LEU A 123 27.88 -21.55 -17.83
C LEU A 123 29.08 -20.67 -18.26
N PRO A 124 29.00 -19.96 -19.41
CA PRO A 124 30.10 -19.12 -19.86
C PRO A 124 30.40 -18.00 -18.86
N ALA A 125 31.66 -17.86 -18.45
CA ALA A 125 32.09 -16.78 -17.55
C ALA A 125 31.79 -15.38 -18.13
N ALA A 126 31.73 -15.25 -19.46
CA ALA A 126 31.33 -14.01 -20.12
C ALA A 126 29.87 -13.63 -19.85
N MET A 127 28.96 -14.61 -19.82
CA MET A 127 27.55 -14.38 -19.48
C MET A 127 27.39 -13.91 -18.02
N VAL A 128 28.15 -14.52 -17.09
CA VAL A 128 28.17 -14.07 -15.68
C VAL A 128 28.67 -12.63 -15.56
N ARG A 129 29.76 -12.27 -16.27
CA ARG A 129 30.27 -10.88 -16.29
C ARG A 129 29.25 -9.90 -16.86
N PHE A 130 28.62 -10.25 -17.98
CA PHE A 130 27.60 -9.43 -18.62
C PHE A 130 26.44 -9.10 -17.66
N ALA A 131 25.93 -10.09 -16.93
CA ALA A 131 24.88 -9.89 -15.92
C ALA A 131 25.36 -9.00 -14.74
N ARG A 132 26.58 -9.22 -14.25
CA ARG A 132 27.18 -8.39 -13.17
C ARG A 132 27.38 -6.94 -13.61
N GLU A 133 27.79 -6.72 -14.85
CA GLU A 133 27.94 -5.39 -15.42
C GLU A 133 26.58 -4.67 -15.51
N ALA A 134 25.53 -5.37 -15.93
CA ALA A 134 24.17 -4.83 -15.93
C ALA A 134 23.74 -4.35 -14.53
N PHE A 135 23.97 -5.17 -13.50
CA PHE A 135 23.68 -4.77 -12.11
C PHE A 135 24.53 -3.58 -11.66
N SER A 136 25.83 -3.56 -12.00
CA SER A 136 26.75 -2.48 -11.59
C SER A 136 26.43 -1.12 -12.20
N ARG A 137 25.66 -1.08 -13.30
CA ARG A 137 25.18 0.16 -13.92
C ARG A 137 24.01 0.79 -13.18
N LEU A 138 23.36 0.06 -12.28
CA LEU A 138 22.31 0.61 -11.43
C LEU A 138 22.93 1.64 -10.49
N LYS A 139 22.40 2.87 -10.53
CA LYS A 139 22.83 4.00 -9.70
C LYS A 139 21.61 4.56 -8.96
N PRO A 140 21.11 3.84 -7.95
CA PRO A 140 19.98 4.33 -7.17
C PRO A 140 20.39 5.61 -6.42
N ASP A 141 19.51 6.61 -6.44
CA ASP A 141 19.64 7.84 -5.65
C ASP A 141 18.41 8.02 -4.73
N ALA A 142 18.45 9.05 -3.88
CA ALA A 142 17.38 9.31 -2.91
C ALA A 142 16.03 9.57 -3.59
N ALA A 143 16.02 10.31 -4.71
CA ALA A 143 14.80 10.62 -5.46
C ALA A 143 14.15 9.36 -6.04
N MET A 144 14.96 8.42 -6.53
CA MET A 144 14.47 7.12 -6.98
C MET A 144 13.82 6.34 -5.83
N PHE A 145 14.45 6.27 -4.66
CA PHE A 145 13.86 5.58 -3.50
C PHE A 145 12.54 6.23 -3.06
N GLU A 146 12.49 7.56 -3.01
CA GLU A 146 11.25 8.31 -2.74
C GLU A 146 10.14 7.96 -3.74
N ASN A 147 10.47 7.91 -5.02
CA ASN A 147 9.53 7.53 -6.07
C ASN A 147 9.01 6.10 -5.91
N VAL A 148 9.90 5.12 -5.72
CA VAL A 148 9.51 3.72 -5.53
C VAL A 148 8.58 3.56 -4.35
N LEU A 149 8.92 4.17 -3.20
CA LEU A 149 8.10 4.10 -2.00
C LEU A 149 6.77 4.81 -2.18
N GLY A 150 6.75 5.98 -2.82
CA GLY A 150 5.53 6.73 -3.13
C GLY A 150 4.55 5.94 -3.97
N LEU A 151 5.03 5.33 -5.06
CA LEU A 151 4.21 4.44 -5.90
C LEU A 151 3.72 3.24 -5.09
N TYR A 152 4.64 2.47 -4.50
CA TYR A 152 4.31 1.24 -3.79
C TYR A 152 3.30 1.43 -2.65
N LEU A 153 3.46 2.48 -1.82
CA LEU A 153 2.60 2.73 -0.67
C LEU A 153 1.21 3.25 -1.08
N THR A 154 1.12 3.98 -2.19
CA THR A 154 -0.14 4.50 -2.70
C THR A 154 -0.89 3.52 -3.60
N THR A 155 -0.23 2.48 -4.14
CA THR A 155 -0.90 1.47 -4.96
C THR A 155 -2.06 0.80 -4.18
N PRO A 156 -3.30 0.83 -4.72
CA PRO A 156 -4.42 0.08 -4.18
C PRO A 156 -4.19 -1.43 -4.26
N LYS A 157 -4.88 -2.22 -3.43
CA LYS A 157 -4.80 -3.68 -3.55
C LYS A 157 -5.42 -4.13 -4.89
N PRO A 158 -5.00 -5.24 -5.50
CA PRO A 158 -5.51 -5.68 -6.81
C PRO A 158 -7.03 -5.84 -6.89
N GLN A 159 -7.68 -6.16 -5.76
CA GLN A 159 -9.14 -6.26 -5.65
C GLN A 159 -9.87 -4.93 -5.45
N VAL A 160 -9.17 -3.79 -5.47
CA VAL A 160 -9.75 -2.46 -5.33
C VAL A 160 -9.81 -1.84 -6.72
N TRP A 161 -11.03 -1.61 -7.21
CA TRP A 161 -11.28 -0.88 -8.46
C TRP A 161 -12.07 0.39 -8.18
N PHE A 162 -11.98 1.33 -9.11
CA PHE A 162 -12.75 2.57 -9.12
C PHE A 162 -13.71 2.57 -10.29
N GLU A 163 -14.82 3.27 -10.13
CA GLU A 163 -15.81 3.44 -11.20
C GLU A 163 -15.56 4.77 -11.89
N SER A 164 -15.30 4.71 -13.19
CA SER A 164 -15.22 5.92 -14.01
C SER A 164 -16.62 6.47 -14.25
N VAL A 165 -16.73 7.79 -14.26
CA VAL A 165 -17.97 8.50 -14.58
C VAL A 165 -17.85 9.10 -15.99
N GLU A 166 -18.90 8.96 -16.80
CA GLU A 166 -18.98 9.59 -18.14
C GLU A 166 -19.31 11.10 -18.07
N THR A 167 -19.14 11.72 -16.91
CA THR A 167 -19.44 13.14 -16.72
C THR A 167 -18.39 13.99 -17.43
N PRO A 168 -18.80 14.96 -18.28
CA PRO A 168 -17.84 15.83 -18.96
C PRO A 168 -16.91 16.55 -17.99
N THR A 169 -15.61 16.62 -18.30
CA THR A 169 -14.59 17.25 -17.44
C THR A 169 -14.96 18.68 -17.04
N ALA A 170 -15.59 19.46 -17.93
CA ALA A 170 -16.05 20.82 -17.62
C ALA A 170 -17.10 20.85 -16.49
N THR A 171 -17.99 19.86 -16.45
CA THR A 171 -19.00 19.69 -15.40
C THR A 171 -18.34 19.31 -14.07
N LEU A 172 -17.37 18.38 -14.09
CA LEU A 172 -16.60 18.01 -12.89
C LEU A 172 -15.81 19.20 -12.32
N ARG A 173 -15.14 19.98 -13.18
CA ARG A 173 -14.45 21.22 -12.75
C ARG A 173 -15.41 22.20 -12.07
N ARG A 174 -16.60 22.39 -12.64
CA ARG A 174 -17.63 23.25 -12.06
C ARG A 174 -18.11 22.69 -10.71
N ALA A 175 -18.38 21.39 -10.63
CA ALA A 175 -18.81 20.75 -9.40
C ALA A 175 -17.77 20.92 -8.29
N CYS A 176 -16.50 20.59 -8.54
CA CYS A 176 -15.42 20.75 -7.56
C CYS A 176 -15.30 22.21 -7.07
N ARG A 177 -15.46 23.21 -7.93
CA ARG A 177 -15.44 24.63 -7.52
C ARG A 177 -16.64 25.03 -6.66
N GLN A 178 -17.80 24.41 -6.87
CA GLN A 178 -19.04 24.73 -6.16
C GLN A 178 -19.12 24.03 -4.81
N THR A 179 -18.65 22.78 -4.73
CA THR A 179 -18.90 21.92 -3.56
C THR A 179 -17.62 21.43 -2.88
N GLY A 180 -16.44 21.71 -3.44
CA GLY A 180 -15.20 21.09 -3.02
C GLY A 180 -15.04 19.69 -3.63
N CYS A 181 -14.06 18.94 -3.13
CA CYS A 181 -13.85 17.55 -3.50
C CYS A 181 -13.17 16.76 -2.38
N ARG A 182 -13.31 15.44 -2.42
CA ARG A 182 -12.69 14.52 -1.46
C ARG A 182 -12.08 13.32 -2.16
N LEU A 183 -11.05 12.74 -1.55
CA LEU A 183 -10.55 11.44 -1.96
C LEU A 183 -11.66 10.40 -1.75
N ASP A 184 -11.79 9.47 -2.70
CA ASP A 184 -12.54 8.25 -2.46
C ASP A 184 -11.89 7.48 -1.30
N ARG A 185 -12.69 6.79 -0.46
CA ARG A 185 -12.17 6.06 0.71
C ARG A 185 -11.16 4.96 0.36
N ARG A 186 -11.13 4.53 -0.90
CA ARG A 186 -10.18 3.56 -1.43
C ARG A 186 -8.89 4.20 -1.94
N SER A 187 -8.91 5.51 -2.21
CA SER A 187 -7.75 6.25 -2.72
C SER A 187 -6.70 6.46 -1.64
N LYS A 188 -5.43 6.41 -2.05
CA LYS A 188 -4.28 6.66 -1.20
C LYS A 188 -3.41 7.71 -1.86
N MET A 189 -3.14 8.78 -1.12
CA MET A 189 -2.34 9.90 -1.58
C MET A 189 -1.20 10.13 -0.60
N LEU A 190 0.00 10.34 -1.10
CA LEU A 190 1.20 10.65 -0.31
C LEU A 190 2.04 11.69 -1.03
N TYR A 191 2.88 12.41 -0.31
CA TYR A 191 3.88 13.28 -0.91
C TYR A 191 5.21 13.16 -0.18
N THR A 192 6.28 13.48 -0.88
CA THR A 192 7.61 13.71 -0.32
C THR A 192 7.96 15.19 -0.47
N THR A 193 9.19 15.57 -0.15
CA THR A 193 9.68 16.92 -0.44
C THR A 193 9.56 17.24 -1.93
N GLN A 194 9.83 16.26 -2.80
CA GLN A 194 10.02 16.47 -4.24
C GLN A 194 8.89 15.93 -5.13
N ALA A 195 8.03 15.05 -4.62
CA ALA A 195 7.03 14.35 -5.43
C ALA A 195 5.68 14.21 -4.72
N LEU A 196 4.63 13.94 -5.50
CA LEU A 196 3.30 13.64 -5.01
C LEU A 196 2.79 12.39 -5.73
N PHE A 197 2.08 11.52 -5.02
CA PHE A 197 1.62 10.23 -5.50
C PHE A 197 0.15 10.03 -5.18
N LEU A 198 -0.58 9.43 -6.11
CA LEU A 198 -1.97 9.04 -5.92
C LEU A 198 -2.20 7.70 -6.59
N ASN A 199 -2.69 6.73 -5.82
CA ASN A 199 -3.11 5.41 -6.32
C ASN A 199 -2.05 4.63 -7.13
N GLY A 200 -0.76 4.78 -6.79
CA GLY A 200 0.33 4.09 -7.47
C GLY A 200 0.87 4.84 -8.69
N GLU A 201 0.45 6.09 -8.90
CA GLU A 201 0.95 6.97 -9.94
C GLU A 201 1.65 8.20 -9.34
N ALA A 202 2.73 8.63 -9.99
CA ALA A 202 3.37 9.91 -9.69
C ALA A 202 2.58 11.02 -10.38
N VAL A 203 2.20 12.04 -9.62
CA VAL A 203 1.57 13.24 -10.16
C VAL A 203 2.60 14.07 -10.91
N ASP A 204 2.15 14.79 -11.94
CA ASP A 204 3.00 15.63 -12.79
C ASP A 204 3.97 16.48 -11.96
N ALA A 205 5.24 16.50 -12.36
CA ALA A 205 6.30 17.20 -11.64
C ALA A 205 6.01 18.70 -11.46
N ALA A 206 5.26 19.33 -12.37
CA ALA A 206 4.83 20.71 -12.25
C ALA A 206 3.84 20.93 -11.08
N LEU A 207 3.18 19.88 -10.62
CA LEU A 207 2.21 19.90 -9.51
C LEU A 207 2.76 19.29 -8.21
N ALA A 208 3.96 18.72 -8.21
CA ALA A 208 4.55 18.03 -7.07
C ALA A 208 4.73 18.90 -5.80
N SER A 209 4.89 20.21 -5.99
CA SER A 209 5.02 21.19 -4.90
C SER A 209 3.73 21.97 -4.62
N SER A 210 2.61 21.59 -5.24
CA SER A 210 1.31 22.25 -5.01
C SER A 210 0.92 22.15 -3.53
N ALA A 211 0.79 23.31 -2.88
CA ALA A 211 0.30 23.40 -1.51
C ALA A 211 -1.15 22.89 -1.40
N LEU A 212 -1.98 23.14 -2.41
CA LEU A 212 -3.37 22.70 -2.45
C LEU A 212 -3.47 21.16 -2.52
N LEU A 213 -2.67 20.51 -3.37
CA LEU A 213 -2.70 19.05 -3.50
C LEU A 213 -2.08 18.34 -2.29
N ARG A 214 -1.05 18.94 -1.65
CA ARG A 214 -0.55 18.43 -0.37
C ARG A 214 -1.59 18.54 0.73
N GLN A 215 -2.34 19.63 0.75
CA GLN A 215 -3.46 19.78 1.66
C GLN A 215 -4.56 18.74 1.40
N LEU A 216 -4.88 18.44 0.14
CA LEU A 216 -5.78 17.34 -0.20
C LEU A 216 -5.26 16.00 0.32
N ALA A 217 -3.95 15.72 0.22
CA ALA A 217 -3.37 14.49 0.76
C ALA A 217 -3.53 14.40 2.29
N ASP A 218 -3.23 15.49 3.01
CA ASP A 218 -3.28 15.52 4.49
C ASP A 218 -4.72 15.48 5.03
N GLN A 219 -5.65 16.21 4.40
CA GLN A 219 -7.02 16.38 4.88
C GLN A 219 -8.02 15.41 4.22
N GLN A 220 -7.61 14.75 3.14
CA GLN A 220 -8.44 13.90 2.26
C GLN A 220 -9.64 14.63 1.62
N ASN A 221 -9.73 15.95 1.79
CA ASN A 221 -10.77 16.79 1.21
C ASN A 221 -10.28 18.23 1.01
N LEU A 222 -10.94 18.94 0.11
CA LEU A 222 -10.77 20.36 -0.18
C LEU A 222 -12.16 21.02 -0.24
N SER A 223 -12.35 22.07 0.55
CA SER A 223 -13.55 22.90 0.47
C SER A 223 -13.69 23.64 -0.86
N ALA A 224 -14.92 24.04 -1.19
CA ALA A 224 -15.20 24.86 -2.37
C ALA A 224 -14.33 26.14 -2.41
N ALA A 225 -14.11 26.79 -1.26
CA ALA A 225 -13.26 27.98 -1.16
C ALA A 225 -11.79 27.69 -1.53
N GLN A 226 -11.25 26.54 -1.12
CA GLN A 226 -9.90 26.11 -1.49
C GLN A 226 -9.80 25.72 -2.97
N VAL A 227 -10.82 25.05 -3.52
CA VAL A 227 -10.82 24.71 -4.95
C VAL A 227 -10.96 25.97 -5.82
N GLN A 228 -11.57 27.05 -5.33
CA GLN A 228 -11.61 28.34 -6.04
C GLN A 228 -10.23 28.99 -6.21
N THR A 229 -9.27 28.69 -5.33
CA THR A 229 -7.89 29.18 -5.45
C THR A 229 -7.01 28.29 -6.34
N ALA A 230 -7.53 27.17 -6.83
CA ALA A 230 -6.79 26.24 -7.67
C ALA A 230 -6.40 26.88 -9.01
N SER A 231 -5.15 26.68 -9.41
CA SER A 231 -4.67 26.94 -10.77
C SER A 231 -5.42 26.09 -11.79
N ALA A 232 -5.30 26.45 -13.07
CA ALA A 232 -5.93 25.68 -14.15
C ALA A 232 -5.43 24.22 -14.21
N ALA A 233 -4.15 23.99 -13.92
CA ALA A 233 -3.54 22.66 -13.92
C ALA A 233 -4.02 21.81 -12.73
N GLU A 234 -4.07 22.38 -11.53
CA GLU A 234 -4.61 21.68 -10.35
C GLU A 234 -6.08 21.32 -10.55
N LEU A 235 -6.90 22.26 -11.05
CA LEU A 235 -8.31 22.00 -11.29
C LEU A 235 -8.53 20.95 -12.40
N ALA A 236 -7.65 20.89 -13.40
CA ALA A 236 -7.67 19.83 -14.40
C ALA A 236 -7.40 18.47 -13.75
N ALA A 237 -6.32 18.35 -12.97
CA ALA A 237 -5.98 17.12 -12.26
C ALA A 237 -7.11 16.64 -11.33
N LEU A 238 -7.69 17.55 -10.53
CA LEU A 238 -8.82 17.21 -9.65
C LEU A 238 -10.03 16.67 -10.44
N ALA A 239 -10.35 17.27 -11.59
CA ALA A 239 -11.46 16.83 -12.43
C ALA A 239 -11.18 15.49 -13.12
N ASP A 240 -9.95 15.27 -13.59
CA ASP A 240 -9.54 14.01 -14.21
C ASP A 240 -9.58 12.87 -13.19
N TRP A 241 -9.12 13.10 -11.96
CA TRP A 241 -9.24 12.13 -10.88
C TRP A 241 -10.69 11.87 -10.44
N CYS A 242 -11.57 12.86 -10.52
CA CYS A 242 -13.00 12.61 -10.34
C CYS A 242 -13.56 11.74 -11.46
N ALA A 243 -13.13 11.95 -12.71
CA ALA A 243 -13.61 11.20 -13.87
C ALA A 243 -13.27 9.70 -13.77
N ILE A 244 -12.14 9.36 -13.16
CA ILE A 244 -11.73 7.97 -12.91
C ILE A 244 -12.10 7.44 -11.51
N GLY A 245 -12.89 8.20 -10.75
CA GLY A 245 -13.43 7.78 -9.46
C GLY A 245 -12.45 7.81 -8.28
N TRP A 246 -11.25 8.37 -8.46
CA TRP A 246 -10.27 8.52 -7.38
C TRP A 246 -10.66 9.63 -6.40
N LEU A 247 -11.38 10.63 -6.88
CA LEU A 247 -12.00 11.70 -6.11
C LEU A 247 -13.50 11.73 -6.36
N GLN A 248 -14.23 12.40 -5.47
CA GLN A 248 -15.65 12.72 -5.64
C GLN A 248 -15.88 14.20 -5.36
N PRO A 249 -16.70 14.91 -6.15
CA PRO A 249 -17.15 16.25 -5.80
C PRO A 249 -17.92 16.27 -4.47
N GLY A 250 -17.81 17.37 -3.75
CA GLY A 250 -18.48 17.58 -2.46
C GLY A 250 -17.63 17.26 -1.24
N ASN A 251 -18.04 17.86 -0.11
CA ASN A 251 -17.31 17.84 1.16
C ASN A 251 -18.01 17.06 2.28
N GLU A 252 -19.17 16.45 2.02
CA GLU A 252 -19.95 15.75 3.05
C GLU A 252 -19.50 14.28 3.19
N ARG A 253 -19.37 13.83 4.45
CA ARG A 253 -18.97 12.46 4.83
C ARG A 253 -20.14 11.49 4.87
#